data_AF-A0A7K5DEW2-F1
#
_entry.id   AF-A0A7K5DEW2-F1
#
_cell.length_a   1.000
_cell.length_b   1.000
_cell.length_c   1.000
_cell.angle_alpha   90.00
_cell.angle_beta   90.00
_cell.angle_gamma   90.00
#
_symmetry.space_group_name_H-M   'P 1'
#
loop_
_entity.id
_entity.type
_entity.pdbx_description
1 polymer ?
#
loop_
_entity_poly.entity_id
_entity_poly.type
_entity_poly.pdbx_seq_one_letter_code
_entity_poly.pdbx_strand_id
1 'polypeptide(L)'
;WMCCPKGWKRFQNSCYFLPLDTMSWADSEQNCTGMGSHLVVINSREEQQIKQAPTGYNFYIGLRAETVEKWQWVDKTPYNVTAT
;
A
#
# COMPACT_ATOMS: atom_id res chain seq x y z
N TRP A 1 -20.51 8.43 2.23
CA TRP A 1 -20.23 8.27 0.79
C TRP A 1 -19.31 7.05 0.65
N MET A 2 -19.71 5.98 -0.04
CA MET A 2 -19.04 4.65 0.02
C MET A 2 -18.42 4.20 -1.31
N CYS A 3 -18.19 5.11 -2.26
CA CYS A 3 -17.71 4.76 -3.60
C CYS A 3 -16.21 5.06 -3.74
N CYS A 4 -15.44 4.07 -4.20
CA CYS A 4 -14.05 4.28 -4.63
C CYS A 4 -13.99 4.83 -6.06
N PRO A 5 -12.91 5.52 -6.44
CA PRO A 5 -12.72 5.97 -7.82
C PRO A 5 -12.71 4.80 -8.81
N LYS A 6 -13.01 5.07 -10.09
CA LYS A 6 -13.00 4.04 -11.14
C LYS A 6 -11.61 3.40 -11.24
N GLY A 7 -11.54 2.07 -11.25
CA GLY A 7 -10.28 1.31 -11.27
C GLY A 7 -9.70 1.00 -9.88
N TRP A 8 -10.32 1.48 -8.80
CA TRP A 8 -9.93 1.17 -7.43
C TRP A 8 -10.80 0.07 -6.85
N LYS A 9 -10.19 -0.84 -6.10
CA LYS A 9 -10.87 -1.90 -5.37
C LYS A 9 -11.19 -1.42 -3.95
N ARG A 10 -12.46 -1.47 -3.56
CA ARG A 10 -12.85 -1.21 -2.17
C ARG A 10 -12.54 -2.44 -1.33
N PHE A 11 -11.88 -2.22 -0.20
CA PHE A 11 -11.74 -3.22 0.84
C PHE A 11 -11.95 -2.56 2.20
N GLN A 12 -12.95 -3.03 2.94
CA GLN A 12 -13.44 -2.40 4.17
C GLN A 12 -13.73 -0.89 3.97
N ASN A 13 -13.04 -0.03 4.73
CA ASN A 13 -13.20 1.43 4.71
C ASN A 13 -12.18 2.14 3.80
N SER A 14 -11.37 1.38 3.05
CA SER A 14 -10.28 1.92 2.23
C SER A 14 -10.45 1.55 0.75
N CYS A 15 -9.83 2.34 -0.11
CA CYS A 15 -9.77 2.12 -1.55
C CYS A 15 -8.33 1.80 -1.95
N TYR A 16 -8.16 0.76 -2.75
CA TYR A 16 -6.86 0.24 -3.14
C TYR A 16 -6.70 0.27 -4.65
N PHE A 17 -5.56 0.75 -5.11
CA PHE A 17 -5.18 0.75 -6.51
C PHE A 17 -3.97 -0.16 -6.72
N LEU A 18 -4.07 -1.05 -7.69
CA LEU A 18 -3.00 -1.97 -8.07
C LEU A 18 -2.49 -1.55 -9.45
N PRO A 19 -1.40 -0.77 -9.53
CA PRO A 19 -0.76 -0.49 -10.82
C PRO A 19 -0.19 -1.79 -11.39
N LEU A 20 -0.33 -1.98 -12.70
CA LEU A 20 0.33 -3.09 -13.44
C LEU A 20 1.75 -2.72 -13.89
N ASP A 21 2.12 -1.45 -13.75
CA ASP A 21 3.42 -0.92 -14.17
C ASP A 21 4.50 -1.19 -13.12
N THR A 22 5.69 -1.56 -13.58
CA THR A 22 6.87 -1.76 -12.74
C THR A 22 7.65 -0.45 -12.63
N MET A 23 7.58 0.18 -11.45
CA MET A 23 8.31 1.41 -11.14
C MET A 23 9.21 1.20 -9.93
N SER A 24 10.15 2.11 -9.64
CA SER A 24 10.89 2.07 -8.37
C SER A 24 9.97 2.34 -7.17
N TRP A 25 10.39 2.01 -5.95
CA TRP A 25 9.60 2.32 -4.74
C TRP A 25 9.28 3.83 -4.64
N ALA A 26 10.29 4.68 -4.92
CA ALA A 26 10.14 6.12 -4.84
C ALA A 26 9.18 6.67 -5.90
N ASP A 27 9.29 6.19 -7.14
CA ASP A 27 8.39 6.59 -8.22
C ASP A 27 6.96 6.10 -7.95
N SER A 28 6.80 4.92 -7.37
CA SER A 28 5.50 4.36 -7.01
C SER A 28 4.81 5.23 -5.95
N GLU A 29 5.53 5.63 -4.90
CA GLU A 29 4.99 6.54 -3.87
C GLU A 29 4.69 7.93 -4.45
N GLN A 30 5.54 8.45 -5.34
CA GLN A 30 5.29 9.73 -6.02
C GLN A 30 4.03 9.67 -6.90
N ASN A 31 3.81 8.54 -7.59
CA ASN A 31 2.61 8.34 -8.38
C ASN A 31 1.36 8.22 -7.49
N CYS A 32 1.43 7.43 -6.42
CA CYS A 32 0.34 7.30 -5.45
C CYS A 32 -0.04 8.66 -4.83
N THR A 33 0.96 9.45 -4.41
CA THR A 33 0.75 10.78 -3.84
C THR A 33 0.19 11.78 -4.86
N GLY A 34 0.62 11.70 -6.12
CA GLY A 34 0.02 12.44 -7.23
C GLY A 34 -1.47 12.13 -7.46
N MET A 35 -1.89 10.91 -7.12
CA MET A 35 -3.30 10.48 -7.14
C MET A 35 -4.08 10.81 -5.86
N GLY A 36 -3.45 11.49 -4.88
CA GLY A 36 -4.06 11.78 -3.58
C GLY A 36 -4.14 10.56 -2.65
N SER A 37 -3.20 9.63 -2.80
CA SER A 37 -3.11 8.38 -2.03
C SER A 37 -1.68 8.08 -1.60
N HIS A 38 -1.46 6.93 -0.93
CA HIS A 38 -0.14 6.45 -0.55
C HIS A 38 0.01 4.98 -0.92
N LEU A 39 1.25 4.48 -0.98
CA LEU A 39 1.51 3.05 -1.06
C LEU A 39 0.81 2.33 0.10
N VAL A 40 0.36 1.11 -0.17
CA VAL A 40 -0.49 0.36 0.77
C VAL A 40 0.21 0.13 2.11
N VAL A 41 -0.51 0.44 3.18
CA VAL A 41 -0.17 0.12 4.57
C VAL A 41 -0.95 -1.12 4.97
N ILE A 42 -0.29 -2.07 5.62
CA ILE A 42 -0.88 -3.36 5.93
C ILE A 42 -0.89 -3.53 7.43
N ASN A 43 -2.06 -3.30 8.02
CA ASN A 43 -2.30 -3.35 9.45
C ASN A 43 -3.12 -4.57 9.86
N SER A 44 -3.65 -5.34 8.89
CA SER A 44 -4.47 -6.53 9.14
C SER A 44 -4.09 -7.70 8.22
N ARG A 45 -4.36 -8.92 8.70
CA ARG A 45 -4.19 -10.15 7.88
C ARG A 45 -5.10 -10.10 6.66
N GLU A 46 -6.26 -9.47 6.78
CA GLU A 46 -7.23 -9.37 5.71
C GLU A 46 -6.76 -8.39 4.62
N GLU A 47 -6.09 -7.29 4.98
CA GLU A 47 -5.40 -6.41 4.01
C GLU A 47 -4.25 -7.12 3.30
N GLN A 48 -3.63 -8.12 3.95
CA GLN A 48 -2.64 -8.97 3.28
C GLN A 48 -3.26 -9.78 2.13
N GLN A 49 -4.57 -9.97 2.07
CA GLN A 49 -5.23 -10.61 0.91
C GLN A 49 -5.26 -9.68 -0.32
N ILE A 50 -5.09 -8.37 -0.14
CA ILE A 50 -4.96 -7.41 -1.25
C ILE A 50 -3.64 -7.65 -2.01
N LYS A 51 -2.65 -8.25 -1.34
CA LYS A 51 -1.39 -8.71 -1.95
C LYS A 51 -1.57 -9.83 -2.97
N GLN A 52 -2.75 -10.43 -3.10
CA GLN A 52 -3.02 -11.41 -4.14
C GLN A 52 -3.10 -10.71 -5.51
N ALA A 53 -1.95 -10.23 -5.97
CA ALA A 53 -1.75 -9.82 -7.35
C ALA A 53 -1.87 -11.05 -8.27
N PRO A 54 -2.19 -10.85 -9.56
CA PRO A 54 -2.08 -11.90 -10.55
C PRO A 54 -0.71 -12.58 -10.45
N THR A 55 -0.68 -13.91 -10.58
CA THR A 55 0.52 -14.73 -10.43
C THR A 55 1.65 -14.17 -11.30
N GLY A 56 2.77 -13.77 -10.67
CA GLY A 56 3.97 -13.28 -11.38
C GLY A 56 4.30 -11.79 -11.22
N TYR A 57 3.49 -11.00 -10.50
CA TYR A 57 3.76 -9.57 -10.26
C TYR A 57 4.20 -9.30 -8.82
N ASN A 58 5.32 -8.59 -8.68
CA ASN A 58 5.77 -8.01 -7.42
C ASN A 58 5.34 -6.53 -7.36
N PHE A 59 4.81 -6.08 -6.23
CA PHE A 59 4.43 -4.69 -6.01
C PHE A 59 5.09 -4.17 -4.75
N TYR A 60 5.42 -2.88 -4.76
CA TYR A 60 5.91 -2.19 -3.57
C TYR A 60 4.76 -1.91 -2.60
N ILE A 61 5.07 -1.97 -1.31
CA ILE A 61 4.17 -1.56 -0.22
C ILE A 61 4.76 -0.34 0.46
N GLY A 62 3.95 0.36 1.25
CA GLY A 62 4.34 1.60 1.92
C GLY A 62 5.30 1.41 3.10
N LEU A 63 5.89 0.22 3.26
CA LEU A 63 6.85 -0.07 4.31
C LEU A 63 8.25 0.32 3.82
N ARG A 64 8.88 1.25 4.53
CA ARG A 64 10.24 1.71 4.22
C ARG A 64 11.12 1.69 5.46
N ALA A 65 12.38 1.32 5.29
CA ALA A 65 13.40 1.53 6.30
C ALA A 65 14.05 2.91 6.11
N GLU A 66 13.99 3.78 7.12
CA GLU A 66 14.73 5.05 7.10
C GLU A 66 16.19 4.86 7.52
N THR A 67 16.44 3.95 8.46
CA THR A 67 17.77 3.48 8.86
C THR A 67 17.76 1.96 9.04
N VAL A 68 18.94 1.34 9.16
CA VAL A 68 19.05 -0.05 9.64
C VAL A 68 18.23 -0.14 10.94
N GLU A 69 17.28 -1.08 10.98
CA GLU A 69 16.37 -1.36 12.11
C GLU A 69 15.21 -0.39 12.39
N LYS A 70 15.02 0.68 11.60
CA LYS A 70 13.86 1.59 11.75
C LYS A 70 12.92 1.52 10.56
N TRP A 71 11.91 0.67 10.69
CA TRP A 71 10.83 0.53 9.73
C TRP A 71 9.69 1.50 10.03
N GLN A 72 9.21 2.17 9.00
CA GLN A 72 8.10 3.12 9.09
C GLN A 72 7.19 2.97 7.88
N TRP A 73 5.89 3.08 8.13
CA TRP A 73 4.88 3.15 7.07
C TRP A 73 4.75 4.60 6.55
N VAL A 74 4.40 4.73 5.27
CA VAL A 74 4.16 6.04 4.61
C VAL A 74 3.10 6.91 5.29
N ASP A 75 2.15 6.31 6.02
CA ASP A 75 1.13 6.99 6.82
C ASP A 75 1.59 7.37 8.24
N LYS A 76 2.87 7.10 8.57
CA LYS A 76 3.49 7.28 9.90
C LYS A 76 2.96 6.31 10.97
N THR A 77 2.22 5.28 10.60
CA THR A 77 1.83 4.21 11.53
C THR A 77 3.08 3.45 11.99
N PRO A 78 3.24 3.16 13.30
CA PRO A 78 4.38 2.41 13.78
C PRO A 78 4.35 0.97 13.26
N TYR A 79 5.49 0.46 12.79
CA TYR A 79 5.62 -0.94 12.38
C TYR A 79 5.37 -1.93 13.54
N ASN A 80 5.63 -1.52 14.79
CA ASN A 80 5.49 -2.35 15.99
C ASN A 80 4.04 -2.63 16.42
N VAL A 81 3.04 -2.13 15.68
CA VAL A 81 1.65 -2.54 15.91
C VAL A 81 1.50 -3.90 15.24
N THR A 82 1.68 -4.97 16.01
CA THR A 82 1.38 -6.33 15.58
C THR A 82 -0.03 -6.34 15.02
N ALA A 83 -0.18 -6.71 13.75
CA ALA A 83 -1.49 -6.99 13.16
C ALA A 83 -2.15 -8.10 14.01
N THR A 84 -3.04 -7.70 14.91
CA THR A 84 -3.87 -8.61 15.72
C THR A 84 -4.91 -9.30 14.86
#